data_AF-A0A1Y5TQK0-F1
#
_entry.id   AF-A0A1Y5TQK0-F1
#
_cell.length_a   1.000
_cell.length_b   1.000
_cell.length_c   1.000
_cell.angle_alpha   90.00
_cell.angle_beta   90.00
_cell.angle_gamma   90.00
#
_symmetry.space_group_name_H-M   'P 1'
#
loop_
_entity.id
_entity.type
_entity.pdbx_description
1 polymer ?
#
loop_
_entity_poly.entity_id
_entity_poly.type
_entity_poly.pdbx_seq_one_letter_code
_entity_poly.pdbx_strand_id
1 'polypeptide(L)' 'MSVVQGAIQQAIDMGAIGYDAVKHLVLCRVEKRPPRLDLDFYPYLPKANVGTTRQSSYMSLMGGAAV' A
#
# COMPACT_ATOMS: atom_id res chain seq x y z
N MET A 1 8.38 14.81 13.77
CA MET A 1 8.31 13.44 13.20
C MET A 1 7.21 12.55 13.80
N SER A 2 6.44 12.96 14.81
CA SER A 2 5.45 12.09 15.48
C SER A 2 4.19 11.78 14.68
N VAL A 3 3.73 12.69 13.82
CA VAL A 3 2.49 12.51 13.04
C VAL A 3 2.65 11.41 11.99
N VAL A 4 3.76 11.44 11.24
CA VAL A 4 4.06 10.44 10.21
C VAL A 4 4.29 9.07 10.84
N GLN A 5 5.06 9.01 11.93
CA GLN A 5 5.29 7.75 12.65
C GLN A 5 3.99 7.13 13.17
N GLY A 6 3.07 7.93 13.72
CA GLY A 6 1.76 7.45 14.16
C GLY A 6 0.89 6.94 13.00
N ALA A 7 0.94 7.62 11.85
CA ALA A 7 0.22 7.18 10.65
C ALA A 7 0.79 5.88 10.07
N ILE A 8 2.11 5.68 10.11
CA ILE A 8 2.77 4.44 9.68
C ILE A 8 2.34 3.29 10.59
N GLN A 9 2.41 3.46 11.91
CA GLN A 9 2.00 2.42 12.86
C GLN A 9 0.52 2.03 12.64
N GLN A 10 -0.35 3.03 12.49
CA GLN A 10 -1.76 2.78 12.24
C GLN A 10 -2.01 2.07 10.89
N ALA A 11 -1.26 2.39 9.83
CA ALA A 11 -1.36 1.69 8.55
C ALA A 11 -0.97 0.22 8.68
N ILE A 12 0.06 -0.09 9.47
CA ILE A 12 0.50 -1.45 9.77
C ILE A 12 -0.58 -2.20 10.54
N ASP A 13 -1.14 -1.60 11.60
CA ASP A 13 -2.16 -2.24 12.43
C ASP A 13 -3.44 -2.57 11.64
N MET A 14 -3.75 -1.78 10.60
CA MET A 14 -4.88 -2.03 9.69
C MET A 14 -4.56 -2.98 8.52
N GLY A 15 -3.30 -3.41 8.35
CA GLY A 15 -2.87 -4.18 7.18
C GLY A 15 -2.89 -3.40 5.86
N ALA A 16 -3.07 -2.08 5.91
CA ALA A 16 -3.17 -1.20 4.76
C ALA A 16 -1.80 -0.58 4.41
N ILE A 17 -0.81 -1.43 4.13
CA ILE A 17 0.57 -0.98 3.96
C ILE A 17 0.76 -0.42 2.53
N GLY A 18 0.74 0.92 2.42
CA GLY A 18 0.97 1.63 1.16
C GLY A 18 1.18 3.13 1.37
N TYR A 19 1.82 3.79 0.40
CA TYR A 19 2.09 5.24 0.48
C TYR A 19 0.80 6.06 0.63
N ASP A 20 -0.23 5.72 -0.14
CA ASP A 20 -1.51 6.44 -0.10
C ASP A 20 -2.25 6.27 1.22
N ALA A 21 -2.14 5.09 1.85
CA ALA A 21 -2.69 4.84 3.17
C ALA A 21 -2.03 5.72 4.22
N VAL A 22 -0.69 5.79 4.23
CA VAL A 22 0.08 6.64 5.15
C VAL A 22 -0.25 8.11 4.89
N LYS A 23 -0.28 8.56 3.63
CA LYS A 23 -0.64 9.94 3.25
C LYS A 23 -2.02 10.32 3.76
N HIS A 24 -3.03 9.46 3.58
CA HIS A 24 -4.39 9.72 4.04
C HIS A 24 -4.46 9.80 5.57
N LEU A 25 -3.82 8.88 6.29
CA LEU A 25 -3.78 8.89 7.75
C LEU A 25 -3.06 10.11 8.32
N VAL A 26 -1.96 10.54 7.68
CA VAL A 26 -1.28 11.80 8.02
C VAL A 26 -2.24 12.98 7.86
N LEU A 27 -2.95 13.06 6.73
CA LEU A 27 -3.90 14.14 6.46
C LEU A 27 -5.03 14.16 7.50
N CYS A 28 -5.66 13.01 7.79
CA CYS A 28 -6.70 12.90 8.81
C CYS A 28 -6.21 13.34 10.19
N ARG A 29 -4.95 13.02 10.54
CA ARG A 29 -4.36 13.38 11.84
C ARG A 29 -4.06 14.88 11.95
N VAL A 30 -3.64 15.52 10.86
CA VAL A 30 -3.45 16.98 10.79
C VAL A 30 -4.79 17.70 10.86
N GLU A 31 -5.79 17.22 10.13
CA GLU A 31 -7.14 17.82 10.08
C GLU A 31 -8.02 17.45 11.30
N LYS A 32 -7.55 16.58 12.19
CA LYS A 32 -8.30 16.03 13.35
C LYS A 32 -9.64 15.39 12.94
N ARG A 33 -9.66 14.73 11.79
CA ARG A 33 -10.83 14.02 11.26
C ARG A 33 -10.70 12.51 11.48
N PRO A 34 -11.82 11.80 11.69
CA PRO A 34 -11.79 10.35 11.81
C PRO A 34 -11.25 9.74 10.49
N PRO A 35 -10.26 8.84 10.57
CA PRO A 35 -9.72 8.19 9.39
C PRO A 35 -10.74 7.20 8.82
N ARG A 36 -11.38 7.56 7.70
CA ARG A 36 -12.17 6.64 6.87
C ARG A 36 -11.25 6.15 5.75
N LEU A 37 -10.35 5.25 6.07
CA LEU A 37 -9.44 4.68 5.07
C LEU A 37 -10.20 3.62 4.28
N ASP A 38 -10.86 4.06 3.21
CA ASP A 38 -11.46 3.20 2.21
C ASP A 38 -10.56 3.22 0.97
N LEU A 39 -9.76 2.15 0.80
CA LEU A 39 -8.85 2.00 -0.33
C LEU A 39 -9.60 1.74 -1.64
N ASP A 40 -10.84 1.23 -1.59
CA ASP A 40 -11.68 1.01 -2.77
C ASP A 40 -12.27 2.32 -3.30
N PHE A 41 -12.38 3.35 -2.45
CA PHE A 41 -12.86 4.69 -2.80
C PHE A 41 -11.75 5.73 -3.01
N TYR A 42 -10.47 5.34 -3.03
CA TYR A 42 -9.39 6.30 -3.21
C TYR A 42 -9.32 6.77 -4.68
N PRO A 43 -9.55 8.06 -5.00
CA PRO A 43 -9.70 8.53 -6.40
C PRO A 43 -8.45 8.33 -7.27
N TYR A 44 -7.30 8.14 -6.64
CA TYR A 44 -6.00 8.05 -7.29
C TYR A 44 -5.37 6.65 -7.15
N LEU A 45 -6.02 5.70 -6.49
CA LEU A 45 -5.49 4.34 -6.37
C LEU A 45 -5.98 3.55 -7.58
N PRO A 46 -5.11 3.23 -8.56
CA PRO A 46 -5.52 2.36 -9.64
C PRO A 46 -5.92 1.01 -9.05
N LYS A 47 -7.05 0.46 -9.53
CA LYS A 47 -7.47 -0.90 -9.15
C LYS A 47 -6.31 -1.86 -9.44
N ALA A 48 -5.87 -2.57 -8.40
CA ALA A 48 -4.84 -3.60 -8.55
C ALA A 48 -5.41 -4.74 -9.39
N ASN A 49 -5.07 -4.78 -10.68
CA ASN A 49 -5.39 -5.90 -11.55
C ASN A 49 -4.30 -6.97 -11.37
N VAL A 50 -4.51 -7.85 -10.39
CA VAL A 50 -3.59 -8.96 -10.12
C VAL A 50 -3.91 -10.13 -11.05
N GLY A 51 -3.06 -10.35 -12.05
CA GLY A 51 -3.11 -11.55 -12.88
C GLY A 51 -2.40 -12.72 -12.20
N THR A 52 -2.87 -13.95 -12.43
CA THR A 52 -2.13 -15.15 -12.04
C THR A 52 -0.83 -15.22 -12.84
N THR A 53 0.31 -15.25 -12.15
CA THR A 53 1.62 -15.40 -12.80
C THR A 53 1.65 -16.75 -13.54
N ARG A 54 1.91 -16.72 -14.85
CA ARG A 54 2.19 -17.94 -15.62
C ARG A 54 3.55 -18.49 -15.20
N GLN A 55 3.64 -19.80 -14.98
CA GLN A 55 4.89 -20.46 -14.57
C GLN A 55 6.04 -20.16 -15.54
N SER A 56 5.79 -20.17 -16.85
CA SER A 56 6.80 -19.86 -17.87
C SER A 56 7.40 -18.45 -17.74
N SER A 57 6.58 -17.45 -17.43
CA SER A 57 7.03 -16.06 -17.20
C SER A 57 7.88 -15.92 -15.95
N TYR A 58 7.60 -16.72 -14.91
CA TYR A 58 8.46 -16.77 -13.72
C TYR A 58 9.79 -17.45 -14.04
N MET A 59 9.76 -18.59 -14.74
CA MET A 59 10.97 -19.33 -15.10
C MET A 59 11.93 -18.53 -15.98
N SER A 60 11.44 -17.64 -16.86
CA SER A 60 12.31 -16.77 -17.65
C SER A 60 13.10 -15.76 -16.81
N LEU A 61 12.59 -15.36 -15.64
CA LEU A 61 13.30 -14.49 -14.69
C LEU A 61 14.34 -15.25 -13.86
N MET A 62 14.11 -16.55 -13.64
CA MET A 62 15.02 -17.43 -12.89
C MET A 62 16.28 -17.81 -13.68
N GLY A 63 16.30 -17.59 -15.00
CA GLY A 63 17.44 -17.93 -15.87
C GLY A 63 18.72 -17.11 -15.63
N GLY A 64 18.67 -16.05 -14.81
CA GLY A 64 19.84 -15.27 -14.39
C GLY A 64 20.51 -15.75 -13.10
N ALA A 65 19.98 -16.80 -12.46
CA ALA A 65 20.53 -17.40 -11.23
C ALA A 65 21.25 -18.74 -11.49
N ALA A 66 21.71 -18.96 -12.72
CA ALA A 66 22.65 -20.03 -13.04
C ALA A 66 24.07 -19.46 -12.96
N VAL A 67 24.68 -19.58 -11.78
CA VAL A 67 26.13 -19.68 -11.61
C VAL A 67 26.49 -21.16 -11.62
#